data_AF-A0A840U3N6-F1
#
_entry.id   AF-A0A840U3N6-F1
#
_cell.length_a   1.000
_cell.length_b   1.000
_cell.length_c   1.000
_cell.angle_alpha   90.00
_cell.angle_beta   90.00
_cell.angle_gamma   90.00
#
_symmetry.space_group_name_H-M   'P 1'
#
loop_
_entity.id
_entity.type
_entity.pdbx_description
1 polymer ?
#
loop_
_entity_poly.entity_id
_entity_poly.type
_entity_poly.pdbx_seq_one_letter_code
_entity_poly.pdbx_strand_id
1 'polypeptide(L)' 'MADKALDKLKTQIRKLSRRTRGHSLARVIADLKETLLGWKAYFDAAEVLSPLRDLDKWIRRRMRCYVWKQWGRRGIVS' A
#
# COMPACT_ATOMS: atom_id res chain seq x y z
N MET A 1 19.09 5.44 9.09
CA MET A 1 18.40 4.18 9.49
C MET A 1 16.92 4.19 9.10
N ALA A 2 16.20 5.30 9.31
CA ALA A 2 14.79 5.44 8.91
C ALA A 2 14.53 5.22 7.40
N ASP A 3 15.43 5.64 6.50
CA ASP A 3 15.25 5.47 5.05
C ASP A 3 15.20 4.00 4.61
N LYS A 4 16.08 3.15 5.15
CA LYS A 4 16.09 1.71 4.86
C LYS A 4 14.79 1.04 5.34
N ALA A 5 14.25 1.50 6.48
CA ALA A 5 13.00 1.02 7.03
C ALA A 5 11.81 1.42 6.14
N LEU A 6 11.77 2.69 5.69
CA LEU A 6 10.78 3.18 4.73
C LEU A 6 10.84 2.44 3.39
N ASP A 7 12.02 2.13 2.88
CA ASP A 7 12.18 1.38 1.64
C ASP A 7 11.70 -0.07 1.76
N LYS A 8 11.92 -0.70 2.92
CA LYS A 8 11.39 -2.03 3.23
C LYS A 8 9.86 -2.01 3.25
N LEU A 9 9.26 -1.02 3.90
CA LEU A 9 7.80 -0.83 3.91
C LEU A 9 7.25 -0.60 2.50
N LYS A 10 7.84 0.33 1.72
CA LYS A 10 7.44 0.56 0.32
C LYS A 10 7.55 -0.73 -0.50
N THR A 11 8.57 -1.55 -0.27
CA THR A 11 8.74 -2.84 -0.95
C THR A 11 7.64 -3.84 -0.59
N GLN A 12 7.28 -3.95 0.70
CA GLN A 12 6.16 -4.79 1.13
C GLN A 12 4.83 -4.33 0.53
N ILE A 13 4.53 -3.03 0.59
CA ILE A 13 3.32 -2.45 -0.02
C ILE A 13 3.27 -2.74 -1.51
N ARG A 14 4.40 -2.62 -2.23
CA ARG A 14 4.48 -2.96 -3.66
C ARG A 14 4.10 -4.40 -3.95
N LYS A 15 4.54 -5.34 -3.12
CA LYS A 15 4.23 -6.78 -3.24
C LYS A 15 2.75 -7.07 -2.95
N LEU A 16 2.16 -6.42 -1.95
CA LEU A 16 0.74 -6.60 -1.58
C LEU A 16 -0.20 -6.04 -2.64
N SER A 17 0.10 -4.86 -3.15
CA SER A 17 -0.69 -4.19 -4.20
C SER A 17 -0.24 -4.56 -5.62
N ARG A 18 0.42 -5.71 -5.81
CA ARG A 18 0.85 -6.19 -7.13
C ARG A 18 -0.36 -6.65 -7.94
N ARG A 19 -0.58 -6.03 -9.10
CA ARG A 19 -1.76 -6.19 -9.96
C ARG A 19 -1.93 -7.58 -10.59
N THR A 20 -0.90 -8.42 -10.56
CA THR A 20 -0.91 -9.77 -11.10
C THR A 20 -1.39 -10.83 -10.11
N ARG A 21 -1.68 -10.45 -8.84
CA ARG A 21 -2.10 -11.41 -7.81
C ARG A 21 -3.57 -11.81 -7.88
N GLY A 22 -4.40 -11.12 -8.66
CA GLY A 22 -5.82 -11.44 -8.83
C GLY A 22 -6.70 -11.18 -7.60
N HIS A 23 -6.19 -10.56 -6.54
CA HIS A 23 -6.97 -10.28 -5.33
C HIS A 23 -7.99 -9.15 -5.55
N SER A 24 -9.12 -9.25 -4.86
CA SER A 24 -10.09 -8.15 -4.77
C SER A 24 -9.45 -6.92 -4.11
N LEU A 25 -9.95 -5.73 -4.44
CA LEU A 25 -9.49 -4.50 -3.79
C LEU A 25 -9.62 -4.58 -2.27
N ALA A 26 -10.72 -5.13 -1.76
CA ALA A 26 -10.97 -5.30 -0.33
C ALA A 26 -9.87 -6.15 0.34
N ARG A 27 -9.44 -7.25 -0.32
CA ARG A 27 -8.35 -8.09 0.21
C ARG A 27 -7.02 -7.34 0.23
N VAL A 28 -6.70 -6.60 -0.83
CA VAL A 28 -5.48 -5.77 -0.87
C VAL A 28 -5.50 -4.71 0.23
N ILE A 29 -6.66 -4.07 0.49
CA ILE A 29 -6.80 -3.10 1.59
C ILE A 29 -6.59 -3.77 2.95
N ALA A 30 -7.14 -4.97 3.17
CA ALA A 30 -6.98 -5.70 4.42
C ALA A 30 -5.50 -6.04 4.69
N ASP A 31 -4.79 -6.60 3.69
CA ASP A 31 -3.37 -6.94 3.82
C ASP A 31 -2.50 -5.68 4.08
N LEU A 32 -2.84 -4.56 3.44
CA LEU A 32 -2.18 -3.27 3.68
C LEU A 32 -2.44 -2.75 5.09
N LYS A 33 -3.68 -2.86 5.60
CA LYS A 33 -4.03 -2.42 6.96
C LYS A 33 -3.22 -3.17 8.00
N GLU A 34 -3.13 -4.49 7.89
CA GLU A 34 -2.35 -5.33 8.79
C GLU A 34 -0.86 -4.95 8.80
N THR A 35 -0.28 -4.77 7.61
CA THR A 35 1.11 -4.32 7.48
C THR A 35 1.31 -2.95 8.12
N LEU A 36 0.45 -1.98 7.81
CA LEU A 36 0.58 -0.61 8.31
C LEU A 36 0.43 -0.50 9.83
N LEU A 37 -0.37 -1.36 10.47
CA LEU A 37 -0.51 -1.40 11.92
C LEU A 37 0.83 -1.76 12.60
N GLY A 38 1.53 -2.78 12.13
CA GLY A 38 2.84 -3.16 12.67
C GLY A 38 3.90 -2.07 12.46
N TRP A 39 3.86 -1.41 11.30
CA TRP A 39 4.78 -0.31 11.02
C TRP A 39 4.46 0.98 11.78
N LYS A 40 3.18 1.25 12.08
CA LYS A 40 2.77 2.40 12.89
C LYS A 40 3.43 2.33 14.27
N ALA A 41 3.42 1.17 14.93
CA ALA A 41 4.09 1.00 16.22
C ALA A 41 5.59 1.31 16.16
N TYR A 42 6.28 0.92 15.07
CA TYR A 42 7.69 1.21 14.86
C TYR A 42 7.97 2.72 14.66
N PHE A 43 7.14 3.40 13.86
CA PHE A 43 7.33 4.84 13.60
C PHE A 43 6.90 5.72 14.77
N ASP A 44 5.88 5.32 15.53
CA ASP A 44 5.47 5.98 16.76
C ASP A 44 6.62 5.93 17.80
N ALA A 45 7.24 4.76 17.97
CA ALA A 45 8.42 4.60 18.84
C ALA A 45 9.67 5.34 18.35
N ALA A 46 9.76 5.63 17.05
CA ALA A 46 10.87 6.36 16.45
C ALA A 46 10.65 7.89 16.40
N GLU A 47 9.50 8.41 16.86
CA GLU A 47 9.11 9.83 16.81
C GLU A 47 9.10 10.45 15.39
N VAL A 48 8.95 9.62 14.35
CA VAL A 48 9.06 10.04 12.95
C VAL A 48 7.65 10.25 12.35
N LEU A 49 7.17 11.50 12.36
CA LEU A 49 5.81 11.84 11.86
C LEU A 49 5.76 12.36 10.42
N SER A 50 6.78 13.09 9.95
CA SER A 50 6.77 13.72 8.61
C SER A 50 6.72 12.71 7.44
N PRO A 51 7.55 11.64 7.41
CA PRO A 51 7.54 10.66 6.33
C PRO A 51 6.25 9.85 6.19
N LEU A 52 5.45 9.75 7.27
CA LEU A 52 4.19 9.02 7.27
C LEU A 52 3.15 9.67 6.35
N ARG A 53 3.12 11.00 6.27
CA ARG A 53 2.17 11.73 5.41
C ARG A 53 2.45 11.48 3.93
N ASP A 54 3.72 11.49 3.52
CA ASP A 54 4.07 11.27 2.12
C ASP A 54 3.95 9.79 1.73
N LEU A 55 4.22 8.88 2.66
CA LEU A 55 3.92 7.46 2.48
C LEU A 55 2.42 7.23 2.25
N ASP A 56 1.56 7.84 3.06
CA ASP A 56 0.12 7.71 2.97
C ASP A 56 -0.44 8.27 1.65
N LYS A 57 0.06 9.43 1.19
CA LYS A 57 -0.22 9.96 -0.16
C LYS A 57 0.17 8.96 -1.25
N TRP A 58 1.36 8.36 -1.15
CA TRP A 58 1.88 7.39 -2.11
C TRP A 58 1.04 6.10 -2.16
N ILE A 59 0.62 5.58 -1.00
CA ILE A 59 -0.28 4.41 -0.90
C ILE A 59 -1.62 4.71 -1.59
N ARG A 60 -2.26 5.85 -1.28
CA ARG A 60 -3.52 6.26 -1.92
C ARG A 60 -3.41 6.36 -3.44
N ARG A 61 -2.33 6.95 -3.96
CA ARG A 61 -2.07 7.00 -5.41
C ARG A 61 -2.00 5.60 -6.01
N ARG A 62 -1.30 4.67 -5.34
CA ARG A 62 -1.15 3.28 -5.80
C ARG A 62 -2.48 2.54 -5.84
N MET A 63 -3.32 2.71 -4.83
CA MET A 63 -4.66 2.10 -4.78
C MET A 63 -5.58 2.67 -5.85
N ARG A 64 -5.58 3.98 -6.10
CA ARG A 64 -6.32 4.58 -7.23
C ARG A 64 -5.92 3.95 -8.56
N CYS A 65 -4.62 3.79 -8.82
CA CYS A 65 -4.16 3.13 -10.03
C CYS A 65 -4.52 1.63 -10.10
N TYR A 66 -4.59 0.95 -8.94
CA TYR A 66 -5.05 -0.45 -8.87
C TYR A 66 -6.52 -0.55 -9.30
N VAL A 67 -7.38 0.29 -8.71
CA VAL A 67 -8.81 0.37 -9.02
C VAL A 67 -9.04 0.71 -10.49
N TRP A 68 -8.39 1.76 -11.00
CA TRP A 68 -8.50 2.16 -12.41
C TRP A 68 -8.20 1.01 -13.38
N LYS A 69 -7.15 0.24 -13.12
CA LYS A 69 -6.79 -0.91 -13.96
C LYS A 69 -7.75 -2.09 -13.80
N GLN A 70 -8.31 -2.32 -12.62
CA GLN A 70 -9.32 -3.35 -12.40
C GLN A 70 -10.63 -3.00 -13.09
N TRP A 71 -11.00 -1.72 -13.14
CA TRP A 71 -12.19 -1.23 -13.85
C TRP A 71 -12.08 -1.46 -15.36
N GLY A 72 -10.92 -1.16 -15.97
CA GLY A 72 -10.68 -1.44 -17.40
C GLY A 72 -10.71 -2.93 -17.78
N ARG A 73 -10.59 -3.85 -16.81
CA ARG A 73 -10.76 -5.31 -17.04
C ARG A 73 -12.20 -5.78 -16.95
N ARG A 74 -13.10 -5.03 -16.32
CA ARG A 74 -14.54 -5.36 -16.23
C ARG A 74 -15.35 -4.92 -17.46
N GLY A 75 -14.74 -4.25 -18.43
CA GLY A 75 -15.43 -3.60 -19.56
C GLY A 75 -15.35 -4.27 -20.92
N ILE A 76 -14.87 -5.52 -21.04
CA ILE A 76 -14.98 -6.32 -22.28
C ILE A 76 -15.20 -7.77 -21.86
N VAL A 77 -16.38 -8.11 -21.35
CA VAL A 77 -17.11 -9.39 -21.48
C VAL A 77 -18.45 -9.14 -20.76
N SER A 78 -19.44 -8.68 -21.50
CA SER A 78 -20.86 -8.79 -21.20
C SER A 78 -21.61 -8.78 -22.52
#